data_AF-A0A0P6YEL4-F1
#
_entry.id   AF-A0A0P6YEL4-F1
#
_cell.length_a   1.000
_cell.length_b   1.000
_cell.length_c   1.000
_cell.angle_alpha   90.00
_cell.angle_beta   90.00
_cell.angle_gamma   90.00
#
_symmetry.space_group_name_H-M   'P 1'
#
loop_
_entity.id
_entity.type
_entity.pdbx_description
1 polymer ?
#
loop_
_entity_poly.entity_id
_entity_poly.type
_entity_poly.pdbx_seq_one_letter_code
_entity_poly.pdbx_strand_id
1 'polypeptide(L)'
;MLTMALFGLGGLLIAQWLRPDRSPRTWTGGNILANADWRSAADNGIPDGWTGNGLKRADTTNGYVLDDQYSLQLYGVNSFARSPRLTAQTGQRYRLGFQALIDPGTQRSSVGAQIQVWVHWIDAAGDDIRLDKQAPVLLGFDSQGLPTWTPLLVETEPSPSQAAWVAISIHALSDDTIYLDNLSMAAAGIYIEPYPQGAVAAVSFSVDWETAMGGAIHSLSLPTDAISSATSLGLQARQGTHNLLALFAPHQIRGTWFGNGYNFLFGNQERRTWMGDPTFAWAASTPRRWQTIDWSQTPWFSYDPYGTVASDPAWYFGDLLAPLQAAQQTIESHTFSHMYVGFAQANELASDTNEWQALASSQGIAPASSLAFPYGGSDGVTEAHWQTLHTAGIRTVVRTRVLDATNIQRGLNDRHLLIDRRWWQPRQLPGHDLVALPDVYLTPQTALTATTYLQQAMASGGVIDIYAHNYEIYNPEQIAVWQTAIQQAVAAQAWIATVPEIGDRWRALKSIQLTIEQTPEQLQIRLANQSRFDLAQLSLRLPAESTGSDKGSFDQAHHRLILDLPANSAEEITIWLKPSTPHVP
;
A
#
# COMPACT_ATOMS: atom_id res chain seq x y z
N MET A 1 -26.83 39.76 36.95
CA MET A 1 -26.70 38.32 36.61
C MET A 1 -27.20 38.00 35.20
N LEU A 2 -28.17 38.72 34.62
CA LEU A 2 -28.60 38.49 33.22
C LEU A 2 -27.61 39.03 32.15
N THR A 3 -26.74 39.97 32.52
CA THR A 3 -25.79 40.61 31.60
C THR A 3 -24.48 39.83 31.38
N MET A 4 -24.10 38.91 32.28
CA MET A 4 -22.89 38.08 32.07
C MET A 4 -23.14 36.82 31.22
N ALA A 5 -24.39 36.36 31.11
CA ALA A 5 -24.73 35.21 30.26
C ALA A 5 -24.76 35.56 28.76
N LEU A 6 -25.07 36.80 28.41
CA LEU A 6 -25.13 37.27 27.01
C LEU A 6 -23.74 37.53 26.40
N PHE A 7 -22.73 37.90 27.20
CA PHE A 7 -21.34 38.02 26.71
C PHE A 7 -20.65 36.65 26.58
N GLY A 8 -21.00 35.66 27.40
CA GLY A 8 -20.47 34.29 27.29
C GLY A 8 -20.97 33.55 26.03
N LEU A 9 -22.27 33.69 25.70
CA LEU A 9 -22.84 33.14 24.46
C LEU A 9 -22.41 33.91 23.21
N GLY A 10 -22.21 35.22 23.31
CA GLY A 10 -21.68 36.04 22.22
C GLY A 10 -20.23 35.69 21.86
N GLY A 11 -19.37 35.43 22.85
CA GLY A 11 -17.97 35.03 22.63
C GLY A 11 -17.82 33.63 22.02
N LEU A 12 -18.66 32.68 22.42
CA LEU A 12 -18.68 31.32 21.87
C LEU A 12 -19.17 31.27 20.41
N LEU A 13 -20.14 32.10 20.05
CA LEU A 13 -20.61 32.23 18.66
C LEU A 13 -19.58 32.96 17.79
N ILE A 14 -18.86 33.95 18.32
CA ILE A 14 -17.78 34.65 17.61
C ILE A 14 -16.56 33.73 17.40
N ALA A 15 -16.20 32.86 18.35
CA ALA A 15 -15.12 31.89 18.17
C ALA A 15 -15.46 30.79 17.14
N GLN A 16 -16.73 30.41 17.00
CA GLN A 16 -17.19 29.55 15.89
C GLN A 16 -17.22 30.30 14.54
N TRP A 17 -17.46 31.61 14.55
CA TRP A 17 -17.46 32.49 13.37
C TRP A 17 -16.07 32.93 12.90
N LEU A 18 -15.07 32.92 13.79
CA LEU A 18 -13.67 33.22 13.47
C LEU A 18 -12.87 31.99 13.05
N ARG A 19 -13.52 30.85 12.78
CA ARG A 19 -12.89 29.76 12.04
C ARG A 19 -12.52 30.34 10.67
N PRO A 20 -11.23 30.39 10.30
CA PRO A 20 -10.85 30.79 8.95
C PRO A 20 -11.67 29.99 7.94
N ASP A 21 -12.05 30.62 6.83
CA ASP A 21 -12.69 29.94 5.70
C ASP A 21 -11.98 28.61 5.46
N ARG A 22 -12.73 27.50 5.54
CA ARG A 22 -12.19 26.12 5.61
C ARG A 22 -11.43 25.67 4.37
N SER A 23 -11.28 26.50 3.34
CA SER A 23 -10.48 26.22 2.16
C SER A 23 -10.40 27.49 1.30
N PRO A 24 -9.21 27.95 0.91
CA PRO A 24 -9.08 28.64 -0.36
C PRO A 24 -9.72 27.80 -1.48
N ARG A 25 -10.27 28.44 -2.52
CA ARG A 25 -11.03 27.86 -3.65
C ARG A 25 -10.22 26.90 -4.57
N THR A 26 -9.36 26.09 -3.99
CA THR A 26 -8.36 25.26 -4.69
C THR A 26 -7.93 24.06 -3.84
N TRP A 27 -8.62 23.67 -2.75
CA TRP A 27 -8.25 22.46 -2.00
C TRP A 27 -8.94 21.24 -2.58
N THR A 28 -8.20 20.17 -2.85
CA THR A 28 -8.78 18.90 -3.30
C THR A 28 -9.32 18.08 -2.14
N GLY A 29 -10.65 18.07 -2.02
CA GLY A 29 -11.43 17.30 -1.05
C GLY A 29 -10.91 17.27 0.39
N GLY A 30 -11.22 16.17 1.09
CA GLY A 30 -11.00 16.03 2.52
C GLY A 30 -9.54 15.81 2.91
N ASN A 31 -9.31 15.85 4.23
CA ASN A 31 -8.01 15.66 4.84
C ASN A 31 -7.33 14.34 4.41
N ILE A 32 -6.12 14.42 3.86
CA ILE A 32 -5.32 13.26 3.41
C ILE A 32 -4.35 12.74 4.49
N LEU A 33 -4.27 13.41 5.66
CA LEU A 33 -3.46 12.92 6.77
C LEU A 33 -4.20 11.78 7.50
N ALA A 34 -3.51 10.66 7.67
CA ALA A 34 -4.00 9.57 8.51
C ALA A 34 -4.06 10.01 9.99
N ASN A 35 -5.12 9.59 10.69
CA ASN A 35 -5.33 9.83 12.13
C ASN A 35 -5.09 11.31 12.54
N ALA A 36 -5.55 12.24 11.70
CA ALA A 36 -5.36 13.68 11.89
C ALA A 36 -6.23 14.29 12.99
N ASP A 37 -7.22 13.53 13.47
CA ASP A 37 -8.04 13.81 14.64
C ASP A 37 -7.54 13.09 15.91
N TRP A 38 -6.41 12.36 15.79
CA TRP A 38 -5.67 11.69 16.86
C TRP A 38 -6.50 10.76 17.75
N ARG A 39 -7.55 10.15 17.18
CA ARG A 39 -8.46 9.27 17.91
C ARG A 39 -7.81 7.96 18.34
N SER A 40 -6.98 7.39 17.48
CA SER A 40 -6.27 6.15 17.77
C SER A 40 -4.85 6.45 18.26
N ALA A 41 -4.41 5.76 19.31
CA ALA A 41 -3.07 5.93 19.88
C ALA A 41 -2.53 4.58 20.36
N ALA A 42 -1.23 4.40 20.20
CA ALA A 42 -0.51 3.26 20.76
C ALA A 42 -0.45 3.36 22.30
N ASP A 43 -0.06 2.27 22.96
CA ASP A 43 0.05 2.19 24.44
C ASP A 43 0.95 3.28 25.07
N ASN A 44 1.83 3.89 24.27
CA ASN A 44 2.72 4.98 24.68
C ASN A 44 2.08 6.39 24.57
N GLY A 45 0.81 6.49 24.16
CA GLY A 45 0.07 7.75 24.03
C GLY A 45 0.41 8.57 22.78
N ILE A 46 1.19 8.04 21.83
CA ILE A 46 1.45 8.68 20.54
C ILE A 46 0.34 8.27 19.55
N PRO A 47 -0.23 9.22 18.78
CA PRO A 47 -1.23 8.87 17.77
C PRO A 47 -0.68 7.87 16.76
N ASP A 48 -1.46 6.84 16.39
CA ASP A 48 -0.98 5.81 15.47
C ASP A 48 -0.50 6.41 14.15
N GLY A 49 0.64 5.91 13.66
CA GLY A 49 1.30 6.38 12.44
C GLY A 49 2.10 7.67 12.60
N TRP A 50 1.88 8.45 13.67
CA TRP A 50 2.69 9.62 13.98
C TRP A 50 3.97 9.22 14.72
N THR A 51 5.03 9.97 14.48
CA THR A 51 6.32 9.78 15.16
C THR A 51 6.82 11.11 15.69
N GLY A 52 7.69 11.10 16.69
CA GLY A 52 8.12 12.34 17.31
C GLY A 52 8.82 12.16 18.65
N ASN A 53 9.25 13.28 19.21
CA ASN A 53 9.74 13.41 20.58
C ASN A 53 8.93 14.49 21.29
N GLY A 54 8.81 14.36 22.62
CA GLY A 54 8.02 15.30 23.43
C GLY A 54 6.57 15.42 22.95
N LEU A 55 6.01 14.29 22.53
CA LEU A 55 4.69 14.17 21.91
C LEU A 55 3.80 13.30 22.81
N LYS A 56 2.56 13.73 23.05
CA LYS A 56 1.54 12.86 23.64
C LYS A 56 0.14 13.31 23.23
N ARG A 57 -0.81 12.37 23.20
CA ARG A 57 -2.23 12.68 23.12
C ARG A 57 -2.66 13.42 24.39
N ALA A 58 -3.35 14.55 24.24
CA ALA A 58 -3.99 15.22 25.36
C ALA A 58 -5.25 14.45 25.78
N ASP A 59 -5.38 14.13 27.07
CA ASP A 59 -6.61 13.62 27.68
C ASP A 59 -7.32 14.78 28.38
N THR A 60 -8.61 14.95 28.09
CA THR A 60 -9.45 16.09 28.49
C THR A 60 -9.79 16.12 29.98
N THR A 61 -9.26 15.20 30.79
CA THR A 61 -9.56 15.08 32.22
C THR A 61 -9.09 16.25 33.08
N ASN A 62 -8.17 17.10 32.61
CA ASN A 62 -7.62 18.23 33.38
C ASN A 62 -7.97 19.64 32.86
N GLY A 63 -9.13 19.77 32.21
CA GLY A 63 -9.88 21.03 32.19
C GLY A 63 -9.24 22.20 31.44
N TYR A 64 -9.24 22.15 30.11
CA TYR A 64 -9.47 23.32 29.27
C TYR A 64 -10.28 22.88 28.03
N VAL A 65 -11.19 23.77 27.62
CA VAL A 65 -12.33 23.58 26.70
C VAL A 65 -11.97 22.84 25.41
N LEU A 66 -12.22 21.54 25.37
CA LEU A 66 -12.30 20.73 24.15
C LEU A 66 -13.45 19.75 24.34
N ASP A 67 -14.67 20.28 24.30
CA ASP A 67 -15.86 19.42 24.22
C ASP A 67 -15.80 18.71 22.85
N ASP A 68 -15.43 17.43 22.91
CA ASP A 68 -15.61 16.34 21.94
C ASP A 68 -14.43 15.87 21.06
N GLN A 69 -13.19 16.38 21.18
CA GLN A 69 -12.06 15.91 20.33
C GLN A 69 -10.71 15.80 21.05
N TYR A 70 -9.89 14.84 20.59
CA TYR A 70 -8.50 14.68 21.03
C TYR A 70 -7.65 15.81 20.46
N SER A 71 -6.63 16.24 21.18
CA SER A 71 -5.60 17.16 20.68
C SER A 71 -4.22 16.55 20.83
N LEU A 72 -3.29 17.01 20.00
CA LEU A 72 -1.89 16.58 20.07
C LEU A 72 -1.09 17.57 20.89
N GLN A 73 -0.42 17.11 21.94
CA GLN A 73 0.38 17.94 22.83
C GLN A 73 1.87 17.77 22.52
N LEU A 74 2.52 18.88 22.25
CA LEU A 74 3.97 19.03 22.15
C LEU A 74 4.50 19.71 23.41
N TYR A 75 5.57 19.19 24.00
CA TYR A 75 6.18 19.76 25.21
C TYR A 75 7.70 19.80 25.13
N GLY A 76 8.29 20.96 25.43
CA GLY A 76 9.74 21.18 25.40
C GLY A 76 10.27 21.64 24.03
N VAL A 77 11.39 22.37 24.05
CA VAL A 77 12.08 22.81 22.84
C VAL A 77 12.60 21.63 22.03
N ASN A 78 12.54 21.73 20.69
CA ASN A 78 12.91 20.67 19.74
C ASN A 78 12.02 19.42 19.80
N SER A 79 10.86 19.50 20.46
CA SER A 79 9.82 18.49 20.34
C SER A 79 9.11 18.63 19.00
N PHE A 80 8.80 17.52 18.35
CA PHE A 80 8.10 17.55 17.08
C PHE A 80 7.12 16.40 16.92
N ALA A 81 6.07 16.66 16.13
CA ALA A 81 5.17 15.67 15.58
C ALA A 81 5.45 15.52 14.09
N ARG A 82 5.83 14.33 13.63
CA ARG A 82 6.04 14.00 12.21
C ARG A 82 4.92 13.08 11.74
N SER A 83 4.27 13.48 10.64
CA SER A 83 3.22 12.70 10.00
C SER A 83 3.78 11.40 9.41
N PRO A 84 2.91 10.42 9.13
CA PRO A 84 3.22 9.41 8.12
C PRO A 84 3.66 10.05 6.79
N ARG A 85 4.45 9.33 5.99
CA ARG A 85 4.74 9.74 4.61
C ARG A 85 3.52 9.50 3.74
N LEU A 86 3.21 10.48 2.90
CA LEU A 86 2.18 10.43 1.88
C LEU A 86 2.84 10.34 0.51
N THR A 87 2.22 9.68 -0.45
CA THR A 87 2.75 9.61 -1.82
C THR A 87 2.80 11.01 -2.44
N ALA A 88 3.97 11.41 -2.93
CA ALA A 88 4.16 12.66 -3.63
C ALA A 88 3.88 12.46 -5.13
N GLN A 89 3.07 13.34 -5.71
CA GLN A 89 2.93 13.44 -7.17
C GLN A 89 3.90 14.51 -7.68
N THR A 90 4.59 14.24 -8.79
CA THR A 90 5.54 15.20 -9.37
C THR A 90 4.84 16.51 -9.73
N GLY A 91 5.40 17.64 -9.30
CA GLY A 91 4.84 18.98 -9.55
C GLY A 91 3.62 19.35 -8.70
N GLN A 92 3.04 18.41 -7.94
CA GLN A 92 1.89 18.67 -7.08
C GLN A 92 2.26 19.60 -5.92
N ARG A 93 1.35 20.51 -5.58
CA ARG A 93 1.40 21.32 -4.35
C ARG A 93 0.48 20.74 -3.30
N TYR A 94 0.87 20.87 -2.05
CA TYR A 94 0.03 20.48 -0.92
C TYR A 94 -0.25 21.70 -0.07
N ARG A 95 -1.36 21.67 0.64
CA ARG A 95 -1.73 22.69 1.59
C ARG A 95 -2.09 22.05 2.91
N LEU A 96 -1.48 22.54 3.97
CA LEU A 96 -1.60 22.10 5.35
C LEU A 96 -2.31 23.20 6.15
N GLY A 97 -3.39 22.87 6.83
CA GLY A 97 -4.07 23.75 7.78
C GLY A 97 -4.21 23.10 9.15
N PHE A 98 -3.97 23.85 10.22
CA PHE A 98 -4.23 23.40 11.60
C PHE A 98 -4.35 24.59 12.54
N GLN A 99 -4.66 24.33 13.80
CA GLN A 99 -4.66 25.34 14.85
C GLN A 99 -3.68 24.93 15.94
N ALA A 100 -3.05 25.94 16.55
CA ALA A 100 -2.15 25.73 17.67
C ALA A 100 -2.51 26.64 18.84
N LEU A 101 -2.38 26.12 20.06
CA LEU A 101 -2.69 26.82 21.32
C LEU A 101 -1.56 26.61 22.31
N ILE A 102 -1.06 27.69 22.91
CA ILE A 102 -0.14 27.62 24.05
C ILE A 102 -0.89 27.22 25.32
N ASP A 103 -0.31 26.33 26.13
CA ASP A 103 -0.85 25.95 27.42
C ASP A 103 -0.83 27.12 28.41
N PRO A 104 -1.99 27.57 28.93
CA PRO A 104 -2.08 28.67 29.89
C PRO A 104 -1.34 28.43 31.21
N GLY A 105 -1.03 27.18 31.57
CA GLY A 105 -0.40 26.81 32.85
C GLY A 105 1.13 26.77 32.87
N THR A 106 1.81 27.07 31.75
CA THR A 106 3.27 26.94 31.63
C THR A 106 4.05 28.19 32.05
N GLN A 107 5.28 28.00 32.56
CA GLN A 107 6.23 29.11 32.77
C GLN A 107 6.55 29.71 31.41
N ARG A 108 6.01 30.91 31.17
CA ARG A 108 6.13 31.62 29.89
C ARG A 108 7.59 31.75 29.48
N SER A 109 7.93 31.24 28.31
CA SER A 109 9.17 31.59 27.63
C SER A 109 9.26 33.11 27.41
N SER A 110 10.43 33.69 27.62
CA SER A 110 10.69 35.12 27.37
C SER A 110 10.54 35.52 25.90
N VAL A 111 10.57 34.56 24.97
CA VAL A 111 10.42 34.77 23.51
C VAL A 111 9.04 34.36 22.98
N GLY A 112 8.12 33.94 23.86
CA GLY A 112 6.79 33.44 23.52
C GLY A 112 6.80 32.05 22.87
N ALA A 113 5.66 31.36 22.91
CA ALA A 113 5.53 30.03 22.33
C ALA A 113 5.55 30.10 20.80
N GLN A 114 6.41 29.29 20.18
CA GLN A 114 6.61 29.31 18.74
C GLN A 114 6.55 27.91 18.17
N ILE A 115 5.98 27.80 16.96
CA ILE A 115 5.99 26.57 16.18
C ILE A 115 6.55 26.79 14.78
N GLN A 116 7.05 25.73 14.17
CA GLN A 116 7.51 25.74 12.80
C GLN A 116 7.10 24.46 12.08
N VAL A 117 6.62 24.61 10.85
CA VAL A 117 6.31 23.49 9.97
C VAL A 117 7.49 23.21 9.06
N TRP A 118 7.90 21.96 8.96
CA TRP A 118 8.87 21.50 7.97
C TRP A 118 8.18 20.52 7.00
N VAL A 119 8.43 20.71 5.71
CA VAL A 119 7.95 19.82 4.65
C VAL A 119 9.13 19.01 4.15
N HIS A 120 9.00 17.69 4.28
CA HIS A 120 9.99 16.71 3.90
C HIS A 120 9.64 16.13 2.54
N TRP A 121 10.47 16.37 1.53
CA TRP A 121 10.41 15.69 0.24
C TRP A 121 11.42 14.56 0.24
N ILE A 122 10.95 13.36 -0.04
CA ILE A 122 11.71 12.15 0.21
C ILE A 122 11.76 11.35 -1.10
N ASP A 123 12.96 10.98 -1.54
CA ASP A 123 13.13 10.16 -2.74
C ASP A 123 12.74 8.71 -2.50
N ALA A 124 12.72 7.88 -3.56
CA ALA A 124 12.40 6.46 -3.47
C ALA A 124 13.36 5.61 -2.60
N ALA A 125 14.53 6.13 -2.23
CA ALA A 125 15.47 5.45 -1.31
C ALA A 125 15.09 5.70 0.16
N GLY A 126 14.25 6.70 0.42
CA GLY A 126 13.80 7.07 1.76
C GLY A 126 14.58 8.23 2.36
N ASP A 127 15.45 8.85 1.56
CA ASP A 127 16.30 9.98 1.93
C ASP A 127 15.55 11.31 1.69
N ASP A 128 15.68 12.24 2.64
CA ASP A 128 15.17 13.61 2.49
C ASP A 128 16.00 14.33 1.40
N ILE A 129 15.41 14.50 0.21
CA ILE A 129 16.04 15.21 -0.92
C ILE A 129 15.81 16.72 -0.89
N ARG A 130 14.75 17.16 -0.21
CA ARG A 130 14.49 18.59 0.05
C ARG A 130 13.73 18.74 1.35
N LEU A 131 14.16 19.71 2.16
CA LEU A 131 13.51 20.07 3.41
C LEU A 131 13.10 21.55 3.38
N ASP A 132 11.81 21.81 3.23
CA ASP A 132 11.28 23.17 3.18
C ASP A 132 10.82 23.59 4.58
N LYS A 133 11.61 24.43 5.25
CA LYS A 133 11.29 24.98 6.57
C LYS A 133 10.49 26.27 6.43
N GLN A 134 9.26 26.27 6.94
CA GLN A 134 8.41 27.46 6.95
C GLN A 134 8.92 28.49 7.96
N ALA A 135 8.50 29.74 7.85
CA ALA A 135 8.80 30.74 8.88
C ALA A 135 8.20 30.32 10.23
N PRO A 136 8.92 30.50 11.35
CA PRO A 136 8.36 30.32 12.69
C PRO A 136 7.11 31.17 12.89
N VAL A 137 6.11 30.62 13.56
CA VAL A 137 4.86 31.29 13.90
C VAL A 137 4.78 31.44 15.42
N LEU A 138 4.62 32.69 15.86
CA LEU A 138 4.36 33.02 17.25
C LEU A 138 2.88 32.76 17.57
N LEU A 139 2.61 32.03 18.64
CA LEU A 139 1.24 31.74 19.08
C LEU A 139 0.61 32.96 19.75
N GLY A 140 -0.64 33.23 19.38
CA GLY A 140 -1.37 34.44 19.70
C GLY A 140 -2.01 34.46 21.10
N PHE A 141 -2.13 35.68 21.62
CA PHE A 141 -2.93 36.01 22.79
C PHE A 141 -4.03 37.00 22.36
N ASP A 142 -5.18 36.96 23.03
CA ASP A 142 -6.23 37.96 22.82
C ASP A 142 -5.84 39.33 23.42
N SER A 143 -6.71 40.32 23.23
CA SER A 143 -6.53 41.67 23.79
C SER A 143 -6.49 41.73 25.32
N GLN A 144 -6.87 40.65 26.01
CA GLN A 144 -6.83 40.50 27.46
C GLN A 144 -5.60 39.71 27.93
N GLY A 145 -4.75 39.25 27.00
CA GLY A 145 -3.55 38.48 27.30
C GLY A 145 -3.80 36.99 27.59
N LEU A 146 -4.97 36.47 27.21
CA LEU A 146 -5.32 35.04 27.30
C LEU A 146 -4.87 34.29 26.03
N PRO A 147 -4.39 33.04 26.14
CA PRO A 147 -4.06 32.22 24.98
C PRO A 147 -5.23 32.08 24.00
N THR A 148 -4.93 32.15 22.71
CA THR A 148 -5.91 31.96 21.63
C THR A 148 -5.43 30.94 20.62
N TRP A 149 -6.36 30.23 20.00
CA TRP A 149 -6.06 29.36 18.88
C TRP A 149 -5.51 30.17 17.72
N THR A 150 -4.26 29.89 17.36
CA THR A 150 -3.59 30.47 16.21
C THR A 150 -3.85 29.56 15.02
N PRO A 151 -4.58 29.99 13.98
CA PRO A 151 -4.71 29.21 12.76
C PRO A 151 -3.42 29.30 11.94
N LEU A 152 -2.99 28.17 11.41
CA LEU A 152 -1.84 28.05 10.53
C LEU A 152 -2.28 27.49 9.19
N LEU A 153 -1.75 28.09 8.13
CA LEU A 153 -1.93 27.65 6.77
C LEU A 153 -0.57 27.67 6.06
N VAL A 154 -0.16 26.52 5.53
CA VAL A 154 1.08 26.35 4.80
C VAL A 154 0.75 25.77 3.43
N GLU A 155 1.22 26.41 2.36
CA GLU A 155 1.24 25.82 1.02
C GLU A 155 2.67 25.41 0.70
N THR A 156 2.84 24.20 0.17
CA THR A 156 4.15 23.71 -0.24
C THR A 156 4.54 24.32 -1.58
N GLU A 157 5.85 24.44 -1.80
CA GLU A 157 6.37 24.53 -3.16
C GLU A 157 5.98 23.27 -3.97
N PRO A 158 5.99 23.35 -5.32
CA PRO A 158 5.78 22.18 -6.16
C PRO A 158 6.73 21.03 -5.77
N SER A 159 6.18 19.82 -5.73
CA SER A 159 6.91 18.58 -5.47
C SER A 159 8.08 18.41 -6.46
N PRO A 160 9.33 18.15 -5.97
CA PRO A 160 10.46 17.82 -6.83
C PRO A 160 10.16 16.57 -7.67
N SER A 161 10.68 16.50 -8.90
CA SER A 161 10.48 15.34 -9.78
C SER A 161 11.06 14.04 -9.23
N GLN A 162 12.02 14.12 -8.31
CA GLN A 162 12.63 12.98 -7.64
C GLN A 162 11.89 12.55 -6.37
N ALA A 163 10.90 13.33 -5.90
CA ALA A 163 10.17 13.01 -4.68
C ALA A 163 9.19 11.87 -4.92
N ALA A 164 9.37 10.78 -4.18
CA ALA A 164 8.40 9.70 -4.09
C ALA A 164 7.38 9.95 -2.97
N TRP A 165 7.78 10.68 -1.93
CA TRP A 165 6.95 10.93 -0.76
C TRP A 165 7.05 12.38 -0.23
N VAL A 166 6.00 12.79 0.47
CA VAL A 166 5.92 14.01 1.27
C VAL A 166 5.55 13.67 2.71
N ALA A 167 6.23 14.27 3.69
CA ALA A 167 5.81 14.24 5.09
C ALA A 167 5.89 15.64 5.67
N ILE A 168 5.12 15.91 6.72
CA ILE A 168 5.23 17.15 7.48
C ILE A 168 5.78 16.85 8.86
N SER A 169 6.55 17.78 9.41
CA SER A 169 6.82 17.80 10.84
C SER A 169 6.49 19.17 11.43
N ILE A 170 5.86 19.18 12.60
CA ILE A 170 5.47 20.37 13.34
C ILE A 170 6.35 20.41 14.58
N HIS A 171 7.23 21.41 14.66
CA HIS A 171 8.25 21.57 15.69
C HIS A 171 7.85 22.66 16.68
N ALA A 172 7.98 22.37 17.97
CA ALA A 172 7.99 23.37 19.02
C ALA A 172 9.38 24.01 19.10
N LEU A 173 9.41 25.34 18.97
CA LEU A 173 10.65 26.14 19.05
C LEU A 173 10.82 26.82 20.42
N SER A 174 10.01 26.42 21.39
CA SER A 174 9.97 26.96 22.74
C SER A 174 9.71 25.83 23.74
N ASP A 175 10.05 26.06 25.01
CA ASP A 175 9.78 25.09 26.09
C ASP A 175 8.31 25.05 26.53
N ASP A 176 7.51 26.03 26.09
CA ASP A 176 6.08 26.06 26.36
C ASP A 176 5.39 24.81 25.78
N THR A 177 4.39 24.33 26.51
CA THR A 177 3.53 23.25 26.05
C THR A 177 2.56 23.79 25.00
N ILE A 178 2.42 23.08 23.88
CA ILE A 178 1.62 23.51 22.74
C ILE A 178 0.63 22.40 22.37
N TYR A 179 -0.64 22.76 22.23
CA TYR A 179 -1.68 21.89 21.71
C TYR A 179 -1.89 22.17 20.22
N LEU A 180 -2.00 21.12 19.43
CA LEU A 180 -2.39 21.17 18.03
C LEU A 180 -3.82 20.63 17.92
N ASP A 181 -4.64 21.29 17.11
CA ASP A 181 -6.00 20.85 16.77
C ASP A 181 -6.36 21.06 15.29
N ASN A 182 -7.39 20.37 14.82
CA ASN A 182 -8.01 20.54 13.50
C ASN A 182 -7.00 20.44 12.34
N LEU A 183 -6.07 19.48 12.46
CA LEU A 183 -5.01 19.29 11.51
C LEU A 183 -5.55 18.69 10.21
N SER A 184 -5.19 19.30 9.10
CA SER A 184 -5.58 18.84 7.77
C SER A 184 -4.53 19.11 6.72
N MET A 185 -4.33 18.17 5.81
CA MET A 185 -3.57 18.40 4.59
C MET A 185 -4.43 18.00 3.41
N ALA A 186 -4.27 18.67 2.29
CA ALA A 186 -4.87 18.28 1.02
C ALA A 186 -3.93 18.65 -0.13
N ALA A 187 -4.08 18.02 -1.29
CA ALA A 187 -3.46 18.53 -2.49
C ALA A 187 -4.15 19.86 -2.87
N ALA A 188 -3.40 20.82 -3.39
CA ALA A 188 -3.99 22.01 -4.00
C ALA A 188 -4.31 21.73 -5.48
N GLY A 189 -5.54 21.97 -5.94
CA GLY A 189 -5.97 21.82 -7.34
C GLY A 189 -7.03 20.74 -7.55
N ILE A 190 -6.71 19.71 -8.35
CA ILE A 190 -7.49 18.46 -8.55
C ILE A 190 -6.57 17.29 -8.21
N TYR A 191 -7.01 16.34 -7.39
CA TYR A 191 -6.19 15.23 -6.92
C TYR A 191 -6.65 13.93 -7.57
N ILE A 192 -5.73 13.27 -8.26
CA ILE A 192 -5.98 11.95 -8.84
C ILE A 192 -5.84 10.92 -7.73
N GLU A 193 -6.95 10.29 -7.34
CA GLU A 193 -6.95 9.27 -6.30
C GLU A 193 -6.34 7.96 -6.82
N PRO A 194 -5.55 7.27 -5.99
CA PRO A 194 -4.80 6.10 -6.42
C PRO A 194 -5.68 4.88 -6.75
N TYR A 195 -6.89 4.81 -6.18
CA TYR A 195 -7.74 3.62 -6.25
C TYR A 195 -9.11 3.95 -6.85
N PRO A 196 -9.77 2.97 -7.50
CA PRO A 196 -11.05 3.20 -8.14
C PRO A 196 -12.15 3.50 -7.12
N GLN A 197 -13.13 4.28 -7.56
CA GLN A 197 -14.28 4.72 -6.74
C GLN A 197 -13.88 5.39 -5.41
N GLY A 198 -12.62 5.79 -5.27
CA GLY A 198 -12.07 6.39 -4.07
C GLY A 198 -12.02 5.47 -2.86
N ALA A 199 -11.80 4.18 -3.12
CA ALA A 199 -11.39 3.22 -2.11
C ALA A 199 -10.20 3.75 -1.29
N VAL A 200 -10.19 3.41 -0.01
CA VAL A 200 -9.20 3.93 0.95
C VAL A 200 -7.82 3.31 0.79
N ALA A 201 -7.73 2.11 0.23
CA ALA A 201 -6.48 1.37 0.01
C ALA A 201 -6.68 0.31 -1.07
N ALA A 202 -5.60 -0.31 -1.55
CA ALA A 202 -5.69 -1.55 -2.33
C ALA A 202 -5.28 -2.76 -1.50
N VAL A 203 -6.03 -3.84 -1.61
CA VAL A 203 -5.73 -5.11 -0.94
C VAL A 203 -5.73 -6.22 -1.99
N SER A 204 -4.65 -6.99 -2.04
CA SER A 204 -4.60 -8.25 -2.79
C SER A 204 -4.72 -9.42 -1.83
N PHE A 205 -5.40 -10.46 -2.28
CA PHE A 205 -5.34 -11.78 -1.69
C PHE A 205 -4.66 -12.71 -2.69
N SER A 206 -3.47 -13.18 -2.34
CA SER A 206 -2.71 -14.10 -3.19
C SER A 206 -2.41 -15.42 -2.50
N VAL A 207 -2.11 -16.43 -3.30
CA VAL A 207 -1.75 -17.74 -2.80
C VAL A 207 -0.57 -18.28 -3.60
N ASP A 208 0.41 -18.78 -2.87
CA ASP A 208 1.49 -19.57 -3.45
C ASP A 208 0.85 -20.94 -3.74
N TRP A 209 0.44 -21.12 -5.00
CA TRP A 209 -0.40 -22.23 -5.47
C TRP A 209 0.49 -23.42 -5.81
N GLU A 210 0.87 -24.17 -4.79
CA GLU A 210 1.87 -25.23 -4.93
C GLU A 210 1.25 -26.63 -5.02
N THR A 211 1.98 -27.55 -5.63
CA THR A 211 1.69 -28.99 -5.66
C THR A 211 2.66 -29.73 -4.74
N ALA A 212 2.55 -31.06 -4.65
CA ALA A 212 3.57 -31.87 -3.98
C ALA A 212 4.97 -31.63 -4.57
N MET A 213 5.07 -31.45 -5.89
CA MET A 213 6.35 -31.29 -6.59
C MET A 213 6.96 -29.90 -6.35
N GLY A 214 6.31 -28.86 -6.88
CA GLY A 214 6.80 -27.48 -6.77
C GLY A 214 6.45 -26.81 -5.44
N GLY A 215 6.49 -27.58 -4.35
CA GLY A 215 6.23 -27.14 -2.98
C GLY A 215 6.96 -28.05 -2.02
N ALA A 216 6.34 -29.16 -1.61
CA ALA A 216 6.95 -30.05 -0.62
C ALA A 216 8.29 -30.67 -1.07
N ILE A 217 8.40 -31.13 -2.31
CA ILE A 217 9.62 -31.78 -2.83
C ILE A 217 10.73 -30.76 -3.08
N HIS A 218 10.44 -29.67 -3.81
CA HIS A 218 11.44 -28.65 -4.13
C HIS A 218 11.81 -27.78 -2.92
N SER A 219 10.84 -27.38 -2.09
CA SER A 219 11.03 -26.38 -1.03
C SER A 219 11.42 -26.94 0.34
N LEU A 220 10.80 -28.03 0.79
CA LEU A 220 10.87 -28.42 2.20
C LEU A 220 11.99 -29.40 2.52
N SER A 221 12.56 -30.09 1.52
CA SER A 221 13.63 -31.10 1.71
C SER A 221 13.43 -31.94 2.97
N LEU A 222 12.24 -32.52 3.09
CA LEU A 222 11.83 -33.29 4.26
C LEU A 222 12.74 -34.53 4.42
N PRO A 223 13.07 -34.96 5.66
CA PRO A 223 13.79 -36.22 5.90
C PRO A 223 13.01 -37.44 5.37
N THR A 224 13.64 -38.61 5.45
CA THR A 224 13.40 -39.91 4.76
C THR A 224 11.96 -40.48 4.61
N ASP A 225 10.94 -39.75 5.03
CA ASP A 225 9.49 -39.92 4.86
C ASP A 225 8.86 -38.88 3.88
N ALA A 226 9.71 -38.19 3.12
CA ALA A 226 9.40 -37.04 2.26
C ALA A 226 8.25 -37.25 1.25
N ILE A 227 8.11 -38.44 0.65
CA ILE A 227 7.08 -38.68 -0.37
C ILE A 227 5.68 -38.77 0.28
N SER A 228 5.52 -39.49 1.39
CA SER A 228 4.21 -39.57 2.07
C SER A 228 3.76 -38.22 2.62
N SER A 229 4.70 -37.42 3.13
CA SER A 229 4.44 -36.07 3.60
C SER A 229 4.13 -35.11 2.43
N ALA A 230 4.86 -35.22 1.31
CA ALA A 230 4.58 -34.47 0.08
C ALA A 230 3.22 -34.81 -0.52
N THR A 231 2.84 -36.10 -0.56
CA THR A 231 1.49 -36.52 -0.98
C THR A 231 0.43 -35.88 -0.10
N SER A 232 0.61 -35.92 1.23
CA SER A 232 -0.34 -35.36 2.18
C SER A 232 -0.50 -33.84 2.00
N LEU A 233 0.61 -33.11 1.87
CA LEU A 233 0.61 -31.67 1.60
C LEU A 233 -0.04 -31.35 0.24
N GLY A 234 0.28 -32.11 -0.81
CA GLY A 234 -0.35 -31.93 -2.13
C GLY A 234 -1.87 -32.14 -2.08
N LEU A 235 -2.36 -33.15 -1.38
CA LEU A 235 -3.81 -33.36 -1.17
C LEU A 235 -4.45 -32.22 -0.37
N GLN A 236 -3.77 -31.71 0.67
CA GLN A 236 -4.22 -30.55 1.43
C GLN A 236 -4.27 -29.30 0.55
N ALA A 237 -3.28 -29.10 -0.32
CA ALA A 237 -3.22 -28.01 -1.29
C ALA A 237 -4.39 -28.01 -2.27
N ARG A 238 -4.82 -29.20 -2.72
CA ARG A 238 -6.06 -29.34 -3.53
C ARG A 238 -7.29 -28.91 -2.74
N GLN A 239 -7.43 -29.39 -1.51
CA GLN A 239 -8.57 -29.01 -0.66
C GLN A 239 -8.56 -27.50 -0.35
N GLY A 240 -7.39 -26.94 -0.05
CA GLY A 240 -7.22 -25.52 0.21
C GLY A 240 -7.55 -24.63 -0.98
N THR A 241 -7.31 -25.12 -2.20
CA THR A 241 -7.74 -24.44 -3.44
C THR A 241 -9.27 -24.27 -3.46
N HIS A 242 -10.02 -25.33 -3.16
CA HIS A 242 -11.48 -25.26 -3.08
C HIS A 242 -11.98 -24.41 -1.90
N ASN A 243 -11.35 -24.52 -0.74
CA ASN A 243 -11.70 -23.73 0.43
C ASN A 243 -11.53 -22.23 0.17
N LEU A 244 -10.43 -21.83 -0.48
CA LEU A 244 -10.18 -20.43 -0.78
C LEU A 244 -11.16 -19.87 -1.82
N LEU A 245 -11.50 -20.64 -2.87
CA LEU A 245 -12.57 -20.28 -3.80
C LEU A 245 -13.91 -20.08 -3.09
N ALA A 246 -14.23 -20.92 -2.11
CA ALA A 246 -15.45 -20.80 -1.31
C ALA A 246 -15.44 -19.55 -0.41
N LEU A 247 -14.27 -19.14 0.12
CA LEU A 247 -14.12 -17.90 0.88
C LEU A 247 -14.28 -16.65 0.00
N PHE A 248 -13.79 -16.69 -1.24
CA PHE A 248 -13.84 -15.56 -2.17
C PHE A 248 -15.22 -15.34 -2.80
N ALA A 249 -15.97 -16.41 -3.07
CA ALA A 249 -17.22 -16.34 -3.82
C ALA A 249 -18.28 -15.38 -3.24
N PRO A 250 -18.57 -15.35 -1.92
CA PRO A 250 -19.58 -14.45 -1.35
C PRO A 250 -19.27 -12.96 -1.54
N HIS A 251 -18.00 -12.63 -1.75
CA HIS A 251 -17.49 -11.26 -1.87
C HIS A 251 -17.05 -10.93 -3.30
N GLN A 252 -17.23 -11.85 -4.27
CA GLN A 252 -16.78 -11.71 -5.66
C GLN A 252 -15.29 -11.36 -5.78
N ILE A 253 -14.46 -11.91 -4.89
CA ILE A 253 -13.02 -11.64 -4.88
C ILE A 253 -12.33 -12.42 -5.99
N ARG A 254 -11.54 -11.69 -6.80
CA ARG A 254 -10.55 -12.29 -7.71
C ARG A 254 -9.19 -12.23 -7.04
N GLY A 255 -8.68 -13.38 -6.63
CA GLY A 255 -7.35 -13.54 -6.07
C GLY A 255 -6.27 -13.78 -7.13
N THR A 256 -5.02 -13.73 -6.68
CA THR A 256 -3.84 -14.06 -7.52
C THR A 256 -3.27 -15.42 -7.10
N TRP A 257 -3.23 -16.36 -8.03
CA TRP A 257 -2.75 -17.72 -7.81
C TRP A 257 -1.39 -17.86 -8.47
N PHE A 258 -0.32 -17.82 -7.67
CA PHE A 258 1.04 -17.97 -8.17
C PHE A 258 1.34 -19.46 -8.33
N GLY A 259 1.19 -19.97 -9.55
CA GLY A 259 1.35 -21.39 -9.87
C GLY A 259 2.75 -21.73 -10.33
N ASN A 260 3.21 -22.93 -9.98
CA ASN A 260 4.37 -23.57 -10.58
C ASN A 260 4.00 -24.44 -11.80
N GLY A 261 5.00 -25.03 -12.46
CA GLY A 261 4.79 -25.82 -13.69
C GLY A 261 3.83 -26.99 -13.51
N TYR A 262 3.91 -27.69 -12.39
CA TYR A 262 3.09 -28.87 -12.10
C TYR A 262 1.61 -28.54 -11.91
N ASN A 263 1.29 -27.27 -11.63
CA ASN A 263 -0.10 -26.84 -11.54
C ASN A 263 -0.86 -26.94 -12.88
N PHE A 264 -0.15 -26.90 -14.00
CA PHE A 264 -0.75 -26.94 -15.34
C PHE A 264 -0.83 -28.34 -15.94
N LEU A 265 -0.27 -29.35 -15.26
CA LEU A 265 -0.20 -30.71 -15.77
C LEU A 265 -1.43 -31.53 -15.35
N PHE A 266 -1.93 -32.36 -16.26
CA PHE A 266 -2.92 -33.42 -15.97
C PHE A 266 -2.26 -34.78 -15.68
N GLY A 267 -0.95 -34.87 -15.86
CA GLY A 267 -0.15 -36.09 -15.75
C GLY A 267 1.15 -35.99 -16.56
N ASN A 268 2.04 -36.96 -16.38
CA ASN A 268 3.29 -37.08 -17.14
C ASN A 268 3.60 -38.54 -17.53
N GLN A 269 2.62 -39.27 -18.07
CA GLN A 269 2.79 -40.68 -18.43
C GLN A 269 3.84 -40.92 -19.52
N GLU A 270 4.04 -39.92 -20.38
CA GLU A 270 5.04 -39.94 -21.45
C GLU A 270 6.48 -39.70 -20.93
N ARG A 271 6.64 -39.40 -19.65
CA ARG A 271 7.93 -39.06 -19.02
C ARG A 271 8.64 -37.92 -19.74
N ARG A 272 7.89 -36.88 -20.09
CA ARG A 272 8.44 -35.65 -20.64
C ARG A 272 9.41 -35.06 -19.62
N THR A 273 10.53 -34.57 -20.12
CA THR A 273 11.50 -33.81 -19.35
C THR A 273 11.32 -32.34 -19.63
N TRP A 274 11.42 -31.52 -18.59
CA TRP A 274 11.32 -30.07 -18.68
C TRP A 274 12.68 -29.45 -18.46
N MET A 275 13.04 -28.45 -19.27
CA MET A 275 14.36 -27.80 -19.24
C MET A 275 15.56 -28.77 -19.32
N GLY A 276 15.37 -29.96 -19.90
CA GLY A 276 16.39 -31.01 -19.95
C GLY A 276 16.63 -31.75 -18.63
N ASP A 277 15.71 -31.64 -17.65
CA ASP A 277 15.79 -32.22 -16.31
C ASP A 277 17.11 -31.88 -15.59
N PRO A 278 17.34 -30.58 -15.30
CA PRO A 278 18.63 -30.09 -14.85
C PRO A 278 18.99 -30.60 -13.46
N THR A 279 20.28 -30.68 -13.18
CA THR A 279 20.82 -30.63 -11.81
C THR A 279 21.30 -29.21 -11.54
N PHE A 280 21.09 -28.70 -10.33
CA PHE A 280 21.55 -27.35 -9.98
C PHE A 280 22.75 -27.39 -9.06
N ALA A 281 23.91 -27.01 -9.59
CA ALA A 281 25.16 -26.97 -8.82
C ALA A 281 25.07 -26.07 -7.57
N TRP A 282 24.29 -24.98 -7.66
CA TRP A 282 24.06 -24.06 -6.54
C TRP A 282 23.18 -24.65 -5.43
N ALA A 283 22.52 -25.79 -5.67
CA ALA A 283 21.69 -26.48 -4.70
C ALA A 283 22.46 -27.56 -3.92
N ALA A 284 23.79 -27.60 -4.02
CA ALA A 284 24.63 -28.53 -3.27
C ALA A 284 24.37 -28.43 -1.76
N SER A 285 24.17 -29.58 -1.11
CA SER A 285 23.78 -29.68 0.29
C SER A 285 24.94 -29.33 1.24
N THR A 286 25.32 -28.07 1.38
CA THR A 286 25.56 -27.39 2.67
C THR A 286 26.29 -26.06 2.53
N PRO A 287 26.02 -25.09 3.42
CA PRO A 287 24.99 -25.11 4.46
C PRO A 287 23.84 -24.15 4.11
N ARG A 288 22.58 -24.66 4.01
CA ARG A 288 21.36 -24.12 4.69
C ARG A 288 19.96 -24.31 4.04
N ARG A 289 19.74 -24.98 2.90
CA ARG A 289 18.35 -25.09 2.38
C ARG A 289 17.88 -26.51 2.05
N TRP A 290 18.61 -27.26 1.23
CA TRP A 290 18.20 -28.62 0.85
C TRP A 290 18.89 -29.67 1.73
N GLN A 291 18.16 -30.17 2.72
CA GLN A 291 18.72 -31.03 3.78
C GLN A 291 18.81 -32.51 3.38
N THR A 292 18.01 -32.96 2.42
CA THR A 292 17.75 -34.40 2.21
C THR A 292 17.89 -34.87 0.77
N ILE A 293 17.64 -33.99 -0.20
CA ILE A 293 17.91 -34.24 -1.62
C ILE A 293 19.06 -33.34 -2.03
N ASP A 294 20.13 -33.94 -2.56
CA ASP A 294 21.22 -33.20 -3.18
C ASP A 294 20.89 -32.96 -4.66
N TRP A 295 20.25 -31.82 -4.92
CA TRP A 295 19.87 -31.41 -6.27
C TRP A 295 21.05 -31.00 -7.16
N SER A 296 22.27 -30.95 -6.61
CA SER A 296 23.48 -30.83 -7.44
C SER A 296 23.86 -32.14 -8.13
N GLN A 297 23.32 -33.27 -7.67
CA GLN A 297 23.56 -34.62 -8.19
C GLN A 297 22.26 -35.30 -8.67
N THR A 298 21.10 -34.80 -8.23
CA THR A 298 19.78 -35.37 -8.50
C THR A 298 19.05 -34.50 -9.52
N PRO A 299 18.58 -35.06 -10.66
CA PRO A 299 17.79 -34.32 -11.63
C PRO A 299 16.54 -33.71 -10.98
N TRP A 300 16.25 -32.45 -11.25
CA TRP A 300 15.27 -31.65 -10.51
C TRP A 300 13.84 -32.20 -10.57
N PHE A 301 13.51 -32.94 -11.63
CA PHE A 301 12.19 -33.55 -11.83
C PHE A 301 12.15 -35.05 -11.56
N SER A 302 13.21 -35.63 -10.97
CA SER A 302 13.33 -37.09 -10.80
C SER A 302 12.27 -37.73 -9.89
N TYR A 303 11.57 -36.93 -9.09
CA TYR A 303 10.49 -37.37 -8.18
C TYR A 303 9.09 -37.23 -8.78
N ASP A 304 8.99 -37.02 -10.08
CA ASP A 304 7.73 -37.17 -10.82
C ASP A 304 7.25 -38.63 -10.77
N PRO A 305 5.99 -38.91 -10.36
CA PRO A 305 5.46 -40.29 -10.33
C PRO A 305 5.13 -40.81 -11.74
N TYR A 306 5.19 -39.97 -12.77
CA TYR A 306 4.82 -40.27 -14.16
C TYR A 306 3.38 -40.80 -14.30
N GLY A 307 2.49 -40.29 -13.46
CA GLY A 307 1.11 -40.68 -13.38
C GLY A 307 0.17 -39.71 -14.06
N THR A 308 -1.04 -39.61 -13.51
CA THR A 308 -2.11 -38.70 -13.92
C THR A 308 -2.73 -38.06 -12.68
N VAL A 309 -3.57 -37.05 -12.87
CA VAL A 309 -4.42 -36.52 -11.78
C VAL A 309 -5.25 -37.60 -11.09
N ALA A 310 -5.63 -38.68 -11.79
CA ALA A 310 -6.42 -39.76 -11.21
C ALA A 310 -5.59 -40.71 -10.33
N SER A 311 -4.33 -40.97 -10.68
CA SER A 311 -3.44 -41.87 -9.94
C SER A 311 -2.63 -41.14 -8.87
N ASP A 312 -2.19 -39.91 -9.17
CA ASP A 312 -1.25 -39.12 -8.38
C ASP A 312 -1.75 -37.66 -8.24
N PRO A 313 -2.97 -37.46 -7.70
CA PRO A 313 -3.61 -36.14 -7.64
C PRO A 313 -2.79 -35.07 -6.91
N ALA A 314 -1.93 -35.47 -5.97
CA ALA A 314 -1.09 -34.55 -5.20
C ALA A 314 -0.02 -33.85 -6.05
N TRP A 315 0.36 -34.41 -7.20
CA TRP A 315 1.38 -33.83 -8.10
C TRP A 315 0.79 -32.94 -9.19
N TYR A 316 -0.38 -33.27 -9.72
CA TYR A 316 -0.91 -32.69 -10.95
C TYR A 316 -2.23 -31.96 -10.72
N PHE A 317 -2.28 -30.65 -10.93
CA PHE A 317 -3.47 -29.82 -10.63
C PHE A 317 -4.16 -29.27 -11.89
N GLY A 318 -3.87 -29.78 -13.08
CA GLY A 318 -4.44 -29.27 -14.33
C GLY A 318 -5.97 -29.26 -14.34
N ASP A 319 -6.62 -30.18 -13.64
CA ASP A 319 -8.07 -30.23 -13.49
C ASP A 319 -8.65 -29.09 -12.62
N LEU A 320 -7.84 -28.47 -11.77
CA LEU A 320 -8.20 -27.31 -10.96
C LEU A 320 -8.12 -25.98 -11.74
N LEU A 321 -7.57 -25.97 -12.96
CA LEU A 321 -7.57 -24.77 -13.81
C LEU A 321 -8.99 -24.34 -14.20
N ALA A 322 -9.85 -25.30 -14.56
CA ALA A 322 -11.22 -25.02 -14.97
C ALA A 322 -12.04 -24.30 -13.87
N PRO A 323 -12.08 -24.75 -12.59
CA PRO A 323 -12.77 -24.01 -11.54
C PRO A 323 -12.15 -22.63 -11.26
N LEU A 324 -10.82 -22.47 -11.35
CA LEU A 324 -10.17 -21.16 -11.19
C LEU A 324 -10.57 -20.19 -12.31
N GLN A 325 -10.56 -20.63 -13.57
CA GLN A 325 -10.99 -19.84 -14.73
C GLN A 325 -12.49 -19.48 -14.65
N ALA A 326 -13.34 -20.45 -14.24
CA ALA A 326 -14.77 -20.21 -14.06
C ALA A 326 -15.05 -19.16 -12.98
N ALA A 327 -14.22 -19.12 -11.93
CA ALA A 327 -14.26 -18.11 -10.87
C ALA A 327 -13.46 -16.83 -11.21
N GLN A 328 -13.02 -16.67 -12.47
CA GLN A 328 -12.28 -15.51 -12.98
C GLN A 328 -11.04 -15.16 -12.15
N GLN A 329 -10.39 -16.17 -11.56
CA GLN A 329 -9.18 -15.99 -10.80
C GLN A 329 -8.00 -15.68 -11.73
N THR A 330 -7.00 -14.94 -11.21
CA THR A 330 -5.79 -14.64 -11.99
C THR A 330 -4.72 -15.67 -11.65
N ILE A 331 -4.12 -16.29 -12.66
CA ILE A 331 -3.02 -17.25 -12.50
C ILE A 331 -1.73 -16.60 -13.01
N GLU A 332 -0.72 -16.56 -12.15
CA GLU A 332 0.54 -15.82 -12.35
C GLU A 332 1.73 -16.71 -11.98
N SER A 333 2.96 -16.25 -12.26
CA SER A 333 4.12 -17.13 -12.17
C SER A 333 4.66 -17.29 -10.75
N HIS A 334 4.89 -18.54 -10.36
CA HIS A 334 5.74 -18.91 -9.23
C HIS A 334 6.99 -19.67 -9.69
N THR A 335 7.49 -19.35 -10.91
CA THR A 335 8.49 -20.14 -11.68
C THR A 335 7.98 -21.53 -12.06
N PHE A 336 8.49 -22.15 -13.12
CA PHE A 336 8.13 -23.53 -13.47
C PHE A 336 8.60 -24.49 -12.38
N SER A 337 9.87 -24.40 -12.02
CA SER A 337 10.57 -25.40 -11.21
C SER A 337 10.55 -25.09 -9.73
N HIS A 338 9.89 -24.01 -9.31
CA HIS A 338 9.99 -23.50 -7.93
C HIS A 338 11.46 -23.32 -7.52
N MET A 339 12.26 -22.68 -8.39
CA MET A 339 13.69 -22.45 -8.12
C MET A 339 13.88 -21.25 -7.20
N TYR A 340 14.94 -21.29 -6.40
CA TYR A 340 15.39 -20.10 -5.72
C TYR A 340 16.16 -19.19 -6.69
N VAL A 341 15.46 -18.19 -7.24
CA VAL A 341 15.99 -17.28 -8.27
C VAL A 341 17.31 -16.62 -7.86
N GLY A 342 17.48 -16.34 -6.56
CA GLY A 342 18.68 -15.73 -6.00
C GLY A 342 19.99 -16.49 -6.20
N PHE A 343 19.91 -17.81 -6.40
CA PHE A 343 21.07 -18.68 -6.62
C PHE A 343 21.17 -19.20 -8.04
N ALA A 344 20.07 -19.15 -8.79
CA ALA A 344 20.04 -19.49 -10.20
C ALA A 344 20.86 -18.51 -11.03
N GLN A 345 21.25 -18.94 -12.22
CA GLN A 345 21.77 -18.06 -13.25
C GLN A 345 20.62 -17.44 -14.07
N ALA A 346 20.83 -16.27 -14.66
CA ALA A 346 19.80 -15.57 -15.43
C ALA A 346 19.29 -16.37 -16.65
N ASN A 347 20.13 -17.23 -17.24
CA ASN A 347 19.74 -18.15 -18.32
C ASN A 347 18.91 -19.35 -17.81
N GLU A 348 19.18 -19.85 -16.60
CA GLU A 348 18.35 -20.86 -15.94
C GLU A 348 16.95 -20.29 -15.69
N LEU A 349 16.86 -19.07 -15.13
CA LEU A 349 15.60 -18.36 -14.95
C LEU A 349 14.88 -18.12 -16.29
N ALA A 350 15.60 -17.80 -17.35
CA ALA A 350 15.01 -17.59 -18.67
C ALA A 350 14.41 -18.90 -19.22
N SER A 351 15.14 -20.01 -19.10
CA SER A 351 14.65 -21.34 -19.51
C SER A 351 13.40 -21.72 -18.72
N ASP A 352 13.41 -21.51 -17.41
CA ASP A 352 12.29 -21.79 -16.52
C ASP A 352 11.06 -20.96 -16.86
N THR A 353 11.25 -19.65 -17.04
CA THR A 353 10.14 -18.75 -17.37
C THR A 353 9.54 -19.09 -18.73
N ASN A 354 10.37 -19.46 -19.72
CA ASN A 354 9.90 -19.92 -21.03
C ASN A 354 9.08 -21.21 -20.92
N GLU A 355 9.54 -22.17 -20.12
CA GLU A 355 8.81 -23.43 -19.90
C GLU A 355 7.46 -23.18 -19.21
N TRP A 356 7.45 -22.32 -18.18
CA TRP A 356 6.23 -21.90 -17.50
C TRP A 356 5.23 -21.29 -18.50
N GLN A 357 5.68 -20.34 -19.34
CA GLN A 357 4.83 -19.67 -20.31
C GLN A 357 4.31 -20.61 -21.39
N ALA A 358 5.16 -21.50 -21.90
CA ALA A 358 4.75 -22.49 -22.89
C ALA A 358 3.67 -23.41 -22.35
N LEU A 359 3.83 -23.90 -21.11
CA LEU A 359 2.86 -24.78 -20.50
C LEU A 359 1.56 -24.06 -20.14
N ALA A 360 1.65 -22.87 -19.53
CA ALA A 360 0.49 -22.03 -19.23
C ALA A 360 -0.32 -21.73 -20.51
N SER A 361 0.37 -21.34 -21.60
CA SER A 361 -0.27 -21.08 -22.90
C SER A 361 -0.97 -22.31 -23.46
N SER A 362 -0.39 -23.51 -23.31
CA SER A 362 -1.03 -24.76 -23.75
C SER A 362 -2.35 -25.05 -23.03
N GLN A 363 -2.55 -24.46 -21.85
CA GLN A 363 -3.78 -24.56 -21.05
C GLN A 363 -4.70 -23.34 -21.20
N GLY A 364 -4.42 -22.46 -22.18
CA GLY A 364 -5.21 -21.24 -22.40
C GLY A 364 -5.06 -20.18 -21.30
N ILE A 365 -3.98 -20.23 -20.52
CA ILE A 365 -3.63 -19.21 -19.54
C ILE A 365 -2.81 -18.11 -20.21
N ALA A 366 -3.14 -16.85 -19.90
CA ALA A 366 -2.40 -15.71 -20.42
C ALA A 366 -0.93 -15.72 -19.95
N PRO A 367 0.01 -15.13 -20.70
CA PRO A 367 1.38 -14.96 -20.23
C PRO A 367 1.40 -14.23 -18.89
N ALA A 368 2.23 -14.71 -17.95
CA ALA A 368 2.37 -14.08 -16.65
C ALA A 368 2.83 -12.64 -16.80
N SER A 369 2.21 -11.78 -16.00
CA SER A 369 2.58 -10.37 -15.86
C SER A 369 3.15 -10.04 -14.49
N SER A 370 3.07 -10.99 -13.56
CA SER A 370 3.58 -10.89 -12.22
C SER A 370 4.25 -12.18 -11.76
N LEU A 371 5.14 -12.03 -10.78
CA LEU A 371 5.87 -13.14 -10.19
C LEU A 371 5.92 -13.02 -8.66
N ALA A 372 5.55 -14.09 -7.97
CA ALA A 372 5.92 -14.29 -6.58
C ALA A 372 7.24 -15.04 -6.53
N PHE A 373 8.26 -14.49 -5.87
CA PHE A 373 9.53 -15.21 -5.72
C PHE A 373 9.35 -16.46 -4.84
N PRO A 374 9.72 -17.66 -5.33
CA PRO A 374 9.79 -18.85 -4.50
C PRO A 374 10.70 -18.67 -3.28
N TYR A 375 10.45 -19.43 -2.22
CA TYR A 375 11.17 -19.35 -0.93
C TYR A 375 11.10 -17.97 -0.24
N GLY A 376 10.05 -17.20 -0.53
CA GLY A 376 9.74 -15.98 0.20
C GLY A 376 10.78 -14.87 0.06
N GLY A 377 11.59 -14.85 -1.01
CA GLY A 377 12.63 -13.83 -1.11
C GLY A 377 13.32 -13.67 -2.46
N SER A 378 13.61 -12.42 -2.79
CA SER A 378 14.39 -11.97 -3.94
C SER A 378 15.88 -11.75 -3.63
N ASP A 379 16.43 -12.37 -2.57
CA ASP A 379 17.85 -12.16 -2.22
C ASP A 379 18.77 -12.78 -3.27
N GLY A 380 19.85 -12.10 -3.63
CA GLY A 380 20.79 -12.58 -4.64
C GLY A 380 20.36 -12.31 -6.09
N VAL A 381 19.15 -11.79 -6.31
CA VAL A 381 18.68 -11.37 -7.64
C VAL A 381 19.52 -10.19 -8.14
N THR A 382 20.08 -10.35 -9.33
CA THR A 382 20.98 -9.38 -9.99
C THR A 382 20.27 -8.66 -11.14
N GLU A 383 20.90 -7.62 -11.70
CA GLU A 383 20.42 -6.91 -12.90
C GLU A 383 20.04 -7.84 -14.06
N ALA A 384 20.84 -8.86 -14.31
CA ALA A 384 20.57 -9.82 -15.38
C ALA A 384 19.26 -10.61 -15.14
N HIS A 385 18.93 -10.91 -13.88
CA HIS A 385 17.68 -11.56 -13.53
C HIS A 385 16.49 -10.62 -13.73
N TRP A 386 16.61 -9.36 -13.30
CA TRP A 386 15.56 -8.36 -13.52
C TRP A 386 15.29 -8.14 -15.01
N GLN A 387 16.35 -8.09 -15.82
CA GLN A 387 16.22 -8.02 -17.28
C GLN A 387 15.56 -9.27 -17.87
N THR A 388 15.88 -10.48 -17.36
CA THR A 388 15.21 -11.72 -17.75
C THR A 388 13.70 -11.64 -17.46
N LEU A 389 13.31 -11.23 -16.24
CA LEU A 389 11.91 -11.07 -15.85
C LEU A 389 11.19 -10.02 -16.71
N HIS A 390 11.84 -8.87 -16.94
CA HIS A 390 11.32 -7.82 -17.80
C HIS A 390 11.07 -8.32 -19.23
N THR A 391 12.05 -9.03 -19.81
CA THR A 391 11.97 -9.58 -21.16
C THR A 391 10.86 -10.62 -21.28
N ALA A 392 10.63 -11.38 -20.21
CA ALA A 392 9.52 -12.32 -20.10
C ALA A 392 8.14 -11.65 -19.92
N GLY A 393 8.08 -10.32 -19.80
CA GLY A 393 6.82 -9.58 -19.67
C GLY A 393 6.33 -9.39 -18.24
N ILE A 394 7.13 -9.79 -17.23
CA ILE A 394 6.86 -9.56 -15.81
C ILE A 394 7.04 -8.09 -15.46
N ARG A 395 6.07 -7.54 -14.72
CA ARG A 395 5.96 -6.12 -14.38
C ARG A 395 5.72 -5.88 -12.91
N THR A 396 5.15 -6.87 -12.22
CA THR A 396 4.86 -6.77 -10.80
C THR A 396 5.48 -7.95 -10.07
N VAL A 397 6.12 -7.70 -8.94
CA VAL A 397 6.74 -8.75 -8.13
C VAL A 397 6.31 -8.65 -6.66
N VAL A 398 6.14 -9.81 -6.05
CA VAL A 398 5.87 -9.99 -4.61
C VAL A 398 6.81 -11.06 -4.04
N ARG A 399 6.79 -11.28 -2.72
CA ARG A 399 7.83 -12.04 -1.99
C ARG A 399 9.22 -11.44 -2.17
N THR A 400 9.27 -10.11 -2.29
CA THR A 400 10.53 -9.39 -2.39
C THR A 400 11.13 -9.19 -1.00
N ARG A 401 12.45 -8.97 -0.90
CA ARG A 401 13.05 -8.69 0.41
C ARG A 401 12.51 -7.38 0.98
N VAL A 402 11.90 -7.46 2.17
CA VAL A 402 11.21 -6.35 2.83
C VAL A 402 12.01 -5.78 3.99
N LEU A 403 11.94 -4.46 4.18
CA LEU A 403 12.38 -3.81 5.41
C LEU A 403 11.30 -3.95 6.50
N ASP A 404 11.64 -4.65 7.58
CA ASP A 404 10.89 -4.66 8.82
C ASP A 404 11.81 -4.48 10.03
N ALA A 405 11.24 -4.22 11.21
CA ALA A 405 11.99 -3.96 12.44
C ALA A 405 12.99 -5.09 12.77
N THR A 406 12.66 -6.33 12.41
CA THR A 406 13.51 -7.52 12.54
C THR A 406 14.74 -7.48 11.63
N ASN A 407 14.61 -6.97 10.39
CA ASN A 407 15.73 -6.81 9.46
C ASN A 407 16.62 -5.60 9.79
N ILE A 408 16.05 -4.53 10.35
CA ILE A 408 16.81 -3.38 10.88
C ILE A 408 17.68 -3.79 12.07
N GLN A 409 17.13 -4.59 13.01
CA GLN A 409 17.88 -5.11 14.17
C GLN A 409 19.06 -6.02 13.77
N ARG A 410 19.05 -6.58 12.55
CA ARG A 410 20.14 -7.41 12.00
C ARG A 410 21.24 -6.59 11.32
N GLY A 411 21.20 -5.26 11.38
CA GLY A 411 22.27 -4.38 10.87
C GLY A 411 22.37 -4.36 9.33
N LEU A 412 21.27 -4.66 8.63
CA LEU A 412 21.23 -4.65 7.18
C LEU A 412 21.05 -3.22 6.66
N ASN A 413 21.97 -2.77 5.81
CA ASN A 413 21.93 -1.44 5.18
C ASN A 413 20.76 -1.33 4.18
N ASP A 414 20.17 -0.12 4.11
CA ASP A 414 18.94 0.21 3.37
C ASP A 414 18.93 -0.08 1.84
N ARG A 415 20.08 -0.42 1.25
CA ARG A 415 20.31 -0.46 -0.21
C ARG A 415 19.85 -1.74 -0.93
N HIS A 416 19.40 -2.76 -0.20
CA HIS A 416 18.98 -4.07 -0.78
C HIS A 416 17.48 -4.36 -0.59
N LEU A 417 16.70 -3.36 -0.18
CA LEU A 417 15.30 -3.51 0.23
C LEU A 417 14.40 -2.97 -0.87
N LEU A 418 13.49 -3.81 -1.35
CA LEU A 418 12.58 -3.43 -2.43
C LEU A 418 11.27 -2.86 -1.91
N ILE A 419 10.92 -3.12 -0.64
CA ILE A 419 9.72 -2.61 0.01
C ILE A 419 10.02 -2.09 1.40
N ASP A 420 9.43 -0.94 1.73
CA ASP A 420 9.43 -0.34 3.07
C ASP A 420 8.01 -0.38 3.66
N ARG A 421 7.77 -1.34 4.56
CA ARG A 421 6.47 -1.54 5.23
C ARG A 421 6.12 -0.41 6.22
N ARG A 422 6.97 0.61 6.40
CA ARG A 422 6.57 1.84 7.11
C ARG A 422 5.56 2.67 6.33
N TRP A 423 5.52 2.51 5.00
CA TRP A 423 4.76 3.42 4.11
C TRP A 423 3.69 2.72 3.27
N TRP A 424 3.71 1.39 3.18
CA TRP A 424 2.69 0.60 2.47
C TRP A 424 2.43 1.05 1.02
N GLN A 425 3.47 1.45 0.28
CA GLN A 425 3.34 1.88 -1.12
C GLN A 425 4.05 0.92 -2.07
N PRO A 426 3.55 0.76 -3.31
CA PRO A 426 4.31 0.10 -4.37
C PRO A 426 5.64 0.83 -4.61
N ARG A 427 6.70 0.07 -4.90
CA ARG A 427 8.02 0.62 -5.19
C ARG A 427 8.50 0.15 -6.54
N GLN A 428 8.87 1.09 -7.40
CA GLN A 428 9.55 0.77 -8.64
C GLN A 428 10.98 0.34 -8.36
N LEU A 429 11.39 -0.73 -9.02
CA LEU A 429 12.75 -1.22 -9.01
C LEU A 429 13.66 -0.20 -9.71
N PRO A 430 14.76 0.26 -9.06
CA PRO A 430 15.68 1.22 -9.69
C PRO A 430 16.22 0.69 -11.02
N GLY A 431 16.10 1.50 -12.08
CA GLY A 431 16.57 1.12 -13.43
C GLY A 431 15.62 0.23 -14.23
N HIS A 432 14.46 -0.14 -13.66
CA HIS A 432 13.49 -1.04 -14.28
C HIS A 432 12.07 -0.45 -14.26
N ASP A 433 11.21 -0.91 -15.17
CA ASP A 433 9.78 -0.60 -15.16
C ASP A 433 8.96 -1.58 -14.28
N LEU A 434 9.65 -2.45 -13.53
CA LEU A 434 9.04 -3.39 -12.60
C LEU A 434 8.68 -2.72 -11.27
N VAL A 435 7.60 -3.21 -10.66
CA VAL A 435 7.05 -2.74 -9.39
C VAL A 435 7.03 -3.87 -8.38
N ALA A 436 7.58 -3.63 -7.20
CA ALA A 436 7.40 -4.48 -6.05
C ALA A 436 6.20 -4.00 -5.22
N LEU A 437 5.34 -4.93 -4.78
CA LEU A 437 4.25 -4.64 -3.84
C LEU A 437 4.60 -5.14 -2.44
N PRO A 438 4.17 -4.41 -1.38
CA PRO A 438 4.25 -4.90 -0.02
C PRO A 438 3.32 -6.09 0.18
N ASP A 439 3.81 -7.13 0.84
CA ASP A 439 3.03 -8.31 1.21
C ASP A 439 3.13 -8.63 2.70
N VAL A 440 2.31 -9.56 3.17
CA VAL A 440 2.46 -10.20 4.48
C VAL A 440 1.92 -11.62 4.45
N TYR A 441 2.69 -12.54 5.04
CA TYR A 441 2.30 -13.92 5.20
C TYR A 441 1.24 -14.03 6.31
N LEU A 442 0.11 -14.66 6.01
CA LEU A 442 -1.00 -14.88 6.92
C LEU A 442 -1.10 -16.36 7.28
N THR A 443 -0.80 -16.66 8.53
CA THR A 443 -1.00 -17.94 9.23
C THR A 443 -1.68 -17.67 10.58
N PRO A 444 -2.16 -18.68 11.31
CA PRO A 444 -2.73 -18.43 12.63
C PRO A 444 -1.70 -17.81 13.59
N GLN A 445 -0.41 -18.13 13.42
CA GLN A 445 0.69 -17.59 14.23
C GLN A 445 1.03 -16.15 13.88
N THR A 446 0.77 -15.71 12.64
CA THR A 446 1.10 -14.35 12.15
C THR A 446 -0.13 -13.45 12.03
N ALA A 447 -1.33 -13.95 12.37
CA ALA A 447 -2.61 -13.27 12.18
C ALA A 447 -2.67 -11.88 12.83
N LEU A 448 -2.10 -11.71 14.03
CA LEU A 448 -2.04 -10.40 14.69
C LEU A 448 -1.21 -9.40 13.87
N THR A 449 -0.01 -9.80 13.46
CA THR A 449 0.88 -8.98 12.64
C THR A 449 0.24 -8.62 11.29
N ALA A 450 -0.34 -9.61 10.60
CA ALA A 450 -1.01 -9.39 9.32
C ALA A 450 -2.21 -8.44 9.45
N THR A 451 -2.99 -8.58 10.52
CA THR A 451 -4.10 -7.66 10.83
C THR A 451 -3.61 -6.24 11.06
N THR A 452 -2.55 -6.06 11.87
CA THR A 452 -1.96 -4.74 12.11
C THR A 452 -1.45 -4.12 10.80
N TYR A 453 -0.79 -4.90 9.96
CA TYR A 453 -0.26 -4.44 8.68
C TYR A 453 -1.37 -4.08 7.69
N LEU A 454 -2.44 -4.87 7.63
CA LEU A 454 -3.63 -4.54 6.83
C LEU A 454 -4.25 -3.22 7.30
N GLN A 455 -4.41 -3.02 8.60
CA GLN A 455 -4.93 -1.77 9.17
C GLN A 455 -4.04 -0.58 8.87
N GLN A 456 -2.72 -0.72 8.97
CA GLN A 456 -1.77 0.35 8.65
C GLN A 456 -1.77 0.69 7.16
N ALA A 457 -1.85 -0.30 6.28
CA ALA A 457 -2.00 -0.07 4.84
C ALA A 457 -3.31 0.68 4.53
N MET A 458 -4.42 0.29 5.14
CA MET A 458 -5.71 0.98 4.98
C MET A 458 -5.68 2.42 5.51
N ALA A 459 -5.10 2.63 6.70
CA ALA A 459 -5.01 3.95 7.31
C ALA A 459 -4.12 4.92 6.51
N SER A 460 -3.11 4.40 5.81
CA SER A 460 -2.13 5.21 5.07
C SER A 460 -2.46 5.45 3.60
N GLY A 461 -3.60 4.96 3.09
CA GLY A 461 -3.85 5.05 1.65
C GLY A 461 -3.01 4.06 0.84
N GLY A 462 -2.56 2.98 1.45
CA GLY A 462 -1.54 2.09 0.94
C GLY A 462 -2.06 0.90 0.13
N VAL A 463 -1.11 0.00 -0.15
CA VAL A 463 -1.29 -1.30 -0.80
C VAL A 463 -0.82 -2.37 0.17
N ILE A 464 -1.47 -3.53 0.17
CA ILE A 464 -0.94 -4.75 0.81
C ILE A 464 -1.43 -6.01 0.11
N ASP A 465 -0.53 -6.96 -0.12
CA ASP A 465 -0.85 -8.33 -0.53
C ASP A 465 -0.86 -9.27 0.69
N ILE A 466 -2.01 -9.85 1.00
CA ILE A 466 -2.16 -10.88 2.04
C ILE A 466 -2.00 -12.24 1.37
N TYR A 467 -1.11 -13.08 1.89
CA TYR A 467 -0.84 -14.36 1.27
C TYR A 467 -0.69 -15.54 2.22
N ALA A 468 -0.83 -16.75 1.67
CA ALA A 468 -0.48 -18.00 2.32
C ALA A 468 -0.19 -19.07 1.26
N HIS A 469 0.19 -20.28 1.68
CA HIS A 469 0.23 -21.43 0.79
C HIS A 469 -1.13 -22.13 0.78
N ASN A 470 -1.53 -22.62 -0.38
CA ASN A 470 -2.79 -23.36 -0.52
C ASN A 470 -2.86 -24.60 0.39
N TYR A 471 -1.75 -25.29 0.67
CA TYR A 471 -1.74 -26.44 1.57
C TYR A 471 -2.02 -26.09 3.02
N GLU A 472 -1.99 -24.82 3.42
CA GLU A 472 -2.30 -24.39 4.79
C GLU A 472 -3.80 -24.14 4.98
N ILE A 473 -4.50 -23.75 3.92
CA ILE A 473 -5.92 -23.36 3.91
C ILE A 473 -6.81 -24.62 3.90
N TYR A 474 -6.35 -25.74 4.46
CA TYR A 474 -7.14 -26.94 4.71
C TYR A 474 -7.66 -26.99 6.14
N ASN A 475 -6.99 -26.32 7.08
CA ASN A 475 -7.32 -26.38 8.50
C ASN A 475 -8.30 -25.25 8.92
N PRO A 476 -9.20 -25.49 9.89
CA PRO A 476 -10.22 -24.50 10.27
C PRO A 476 -9.67 -23.19 10.84
N GLU A 477 -8.53 -23.23 11.55
CA GLU A 477 -7.91 -22.03 12.13
C GLU A 477 -7.40 -21.09 11.03
N GLN A 478 -6.76 -21.65 10.00
CA GLN A 478 -6.28 -20.90 8.85
C GLN A 478 -7.45 -20.29 8.06
N ILE A 479 -8.53 -21.05 7.86
CA ILE A 479 -9.75 -20.56 7.21
C ILE A 479 -10.33 -19.36 7.98
N ALA A 480 -10.37 -19.44 9.32
CA ALA A 480 -10.93 -18.37 10.15
C ALA A 480 -10.12 -17.07 10.08
N VAL A 481 -8.78 -17.14 10.08
CA VAL A 481 -7.95 -15.93 9.97
C VAL A 481 -8.04 -15.29 8.58
N TRP A 482 -8.15 -16.09 7.53
CA TRP A 482 -8.42 -15.60 6.16
C TRP A 482 -9.77 -14.92 6.05
N GLN A 483 -10.83 -15.55 6.59
CA GLN A 483 -12.16 -14.97 6.62
C GLN A 483 -12.17 -13.60 7.35
N THR A 484 -11.42 -13.48 8.45
CA THR A 484 -11.28 -12.23 9.19
C THR A 484 -10.63 -11.14 8.35
N ALA A 485 -9.52 -11.44 7.66
CA ALA A 485 -8.82 -10.48 6.80
C ALA A 485 -9.70 -10.00 5.63
N ILE A 486 -10.44 -10.92 4.98
CA ILE A 486 -11.40 -10.60 3.92
C ILE A 486 -12.49 -9.66 4.43
N GLN A 487 -13.10 -9.99 5.58
CA GLN A 487 -14.16 -9.18 6.17
C GLN A 487 -13.68 -7.77 6.52
N GLN A 488 -12.46 -7.63 7.03
CA GLN A 488 -11.86 -6.32 7.32
C GLN A 488 -11.68 -5.48 6.05
N ALA A 489 -11.11 -6.05 4.98
CA ALA A 489 -10.91 -5.33 3.72
C ALA A 489 -12.24 -4.90 3.07
N VAL A 490 -13.24 -5.78 3.10
CA VAL A 490 -14.59 -5.49 2.58
C VAL A 490 -15.27 -4.39 3.40
N ALA A 491 -15.23 -4.48 4.73
CA ALA A 491 -15.85 -3.49 5.62
C ALA A 491 -15.20 -2.10 5.48
N ALA A 492 -13.90 -2.04 5.22
CA ALA A 492 -13.17 -0.81 4.96
C ALA A 492 -13.42 -0.23 3.55
N GLN A 493 -14.18 -0.93 2.69
CA GLN A 493 -14.37 -0.56 1.28
C GLN A 493 -13.03 -0.39 0.55
N ALA A 494 -12.07 -1.28 0.85
CA ALA A 494 -10.81 -1.31 0.13
C ALA A 494 -11.03 -1.79 -1.31
N TRP A 495 -10.15 -1.37 -2.22
CA TRP A 495 -10.13 -1.91 -3.57
C TRP A 495 -9.46 -3.28 -3.53
N ILE A 496 -10.28 -4.33 -3.50
CA ILE A 496 -9.79 -5.70 -3.54
C ILE A 496 -9.54 -6.07 -5.01
N ALA A 497 -8.28 -6.29 -5.36
CA ALA A 497 -7.85 -6.55 -6.73
C ALA A 497 -6.64 -7.50 -6.75
N THR A 498 -6.32 -8.00 -7.94
CA THR A 498 -5.19 -8.90 -8.12
C THR A 498 -3.87 -8.14 -8.09
N VAL A 499 -2.76 -8.82 -7.76
CA VAL A 499 -1.41 -8.26 -7.77
C VAL A 499 -1.10 -7.52 -9.08
N PRO A 500 -1.28 -8.11 -10.27
CA PRO A 500 -0.98 -7.42 -11.53
C PRO A 500 -1.87 -6.19 -11.76
N GLU A 501 -3.15 -6.22 -11.38
CA GLU A 501 -4.03 -5.06 -11.55
C GLU A 501 -3.60 -3.86 -10.71
N ILE A 502 -3.20 -4.11 -9.45
CA ILE A 502 -2.68 -3.07 -8.58
C ILE A 502 -1.40 -2.46 -9.16
N GLY A 503 -0.46 -3.30 -9.59
CA GLY A 503 0.80 -2.85 -10.20
C GLY A 503 0.59 -2.10 -11.53
N ASP A 504 -0.31 -2.58 -12.38
CA ASP A 504 -0.64 -1.96 -13.67
C ASP A 504 -1.31 -0.59 -13.47
N ARG A 505 -2.26 -0.48 -12.53
CA ARG A 505 -2.89 0.80 -12.17
C ARG A 505 -1.86 1.79 -11.63
N TRP A 506 -1.00 1.37 -10.70
CA TRP A 506 0.03 2.26 -10.15
C TRP A 506 0.95 2.83 -11.24
N ARG A 507 1.36 2.00 -12.20
CA ARG A 507 2.18 2.44 -13.34
C ARG A 507 1.41 3.38 -14.27
N ALA A 508 0.13 3.10 -14.52
CA ALA A 508 -0.71 3.94 -15.35
C ALA A 508 -0.87 5.35 -14.76
N LEU A 509 -1.15 5.46 -13.46
CA LEU A 509 -1.31 6.74 -12.76
C LEU A 509 -0.07 7.65 -12.87
N LYS A 510 1.13 7.08 -12.88
CA LYS A 510 2.38 7.85 -13.04
C LYS A 510 2.54 8.50 -14.41
N SER A 511 1.82 8.01 -15.41
CA SER A 511 1.87 8.53 -16.77
C SER A 511 0.75 9.53 -17.07
N ILE A 512 -0.13 9.80 -16.10
CA ILE A 512 -1.22 10.74 -16.30
C ILE A 512 -0.68 12.15 -16.41
N GLN A 513 -1.15 12.88 -17.40
CA GLN A 513 -0.96 14.31 -17.51
C GLN A 513 -2.25 15.04 -17.19
N LEU A 514 -2.15 16.03 -16.32
CA LEU A 514 -3.26 16.87 -15.88
C LEU A 514 -2.91 18.33 -16.15
N THR A 515 -3.71 18.99 -16.98
CA THR A 515 -3.64 20.45 -17.16
C THR A 515 -4.94 21.06 -16.71
N ILE A 516 -4.87 22.15 -15.95
CA ILE A 516 -6.01 22.84 -15.35
C ILE A 516 -5.96 24.30 -15.78
N GLU A 517 -7.04 24.76 -16.41
CA GLU A 517 -7.30 26.18 -16.66
C GLU A 517 -8.46 26.61 -15.76
N GLN A 518 -8.23 27.67 -14.97
CA GLN A 518 -9.20 28.12 -13.98
C GLN A 518 -9.83 29.46 -14.39
N THR A 519 -11.16 29.51 -14.31
CA THR A 519 -11.95 30.74 -14.30
C THR A 519 -12.63 30.89 -12.93
N PRO A 520 -13.28 32.02 -12.63
CA PRO A 520 -14.00 32.20 -11.36
C PRO A 520 -15.14 31.19 -11.14
N GLU A 521 -15.70 30.62 -12.20
CA GLU A 521 -16.90 29.78 -12.14
C GLU A 521 -16.64 28.33 -12.58
N GLN A 522 -15.49 28.05 -13.20
CA GLN A 522 -15.20 26.75 -13.81
C GLN A 522 -13.72 26.39 -13.74
N LEU A 523 -13.44 25.09 -13.65
CA LEU A 523 -12.15 24.49 -13.99
C LEU A 523 -12.31 23.74 -15.31
N GLN A 524 -11.51 24.11 -16.30
CA GLN A 524 -11.34 23.30 -17.50
C GLN A 524 -10.13 22.41 -17.28
N ILE A 525 -10.35 21.10 -17.40
CA ILE A 525 -9.36 20.08 -17.16
C ILE A 525 -9.11 19.37 -18.48
N ARG A 526 -7.85 19.14 -18.81
CA ARG A 526 -7.47 18.10 -19.77
C ARG A 526 -6.67 17.04 -19.04
N LEU A 527 -7.19 15.81 -19.11
CA LEU A 527 -6.68 14.64 -18.42
C LEU A 527 -6.27 13.61 -19.47
N ALA A 528 -4.99 13.29 -19.56
CA ALA A 528 -4.46 12.35 -20.56
C ALA A 528 -3.83 11.12 -19.89
N ASN A 529 -4.26 9.93 -20.31
CA ASN A 529 -3.64 8.65 -19.96
C ASN A 529 -2.69 8.23 -21.08
N GLN A 530 -1.39 8.35 -20.84
CA GLN A 530 -0.35 7.96 -21.78
C GLN A 530 0.10 6.51 -21.61
N SER A 531 -0.49 5.78 -20.65
CA SER A 531 -0.16 4.39 -20.46
C SER A 531 -0.92 3.49 -21.44
N ARG A 532 -0.44 2.25 -21.52
CA ARG A 532 -1.10 1.17 -22.24
C ARG A 532 -2.21 0.47 -21.44
N PHE A 533 -2.57 0.98 -20.25
CA PHE A 533 -3.55 0.36 -19.37
C PHE A 533 -4.76 1.28 -19.21
N ASP A 534 -5.95 0.70 -19.26
CA ASP A 534 -7.18 1.43 -18.97
C ASP A 534 -7.23 1.79 -17.49
N LEU A 535 -7.67 3.01 -17.20
CA LEU A 535 -7.96 3.46 -15.86
C LEU A 535 -9.47 3.48 -15.65
N ALA A 536 -10.03 2.29 -15.47
CA ALA A 536 -11.43 2.15 -15.11
C ALA A 536 -11.69 2.82 -13.75
N GLN A 537 -12.80 3.55 -13.67
CA GLN A 537 -13.30 4.24 -12.49
C GLN A 537 -12.22 5.09 -11.82
N LEU A 538 -11.44 5.81 -12.62
CA LEU A 538 -10.50 6.82 -12.16
C LEU A 538 -11.26 7.85 -11.32
N SER A 539 -10.82 8.02 -10.08
CA SER A 539 -11.40 8.99 -9.16
C SER A 539 -10.54 10.24 -9.13
N LEU A 540 -11.18 11.38 -9.35
CA LEU A 540 -10.61 12.70 -9.15
C LEU A 540 -11.30 13.32 -7.95
N ARG A 541 -10.52 13.69 -6.95
CA ARG A 541 -10.99 14.51 -5.84
C ARG A 541 -10.88 15.97 -6.25
N LEU A 542 -12.02 16.63 -6.27
CA LEU A 542 -12.20 17.99 -6.78
C LEU A 542 -12.26 19.00 -5.63
N PRO A 543 -12.20 20.31 -5.95
CA PRO A 543 -12.43 21.33 -4.94
C PRO A 543 -13.79 21.26 -4.25
N ALA A 544 -13.86 21.65 -2.98
CA ALA A 544 -15.09 21.59 -2.17
C ALA A 544 -16.21 22.49 -2.71
N GLU A 545 -15.86 23.53 -3.45
CA GLU A 545 -16.80 24.39 -4.16
C GLU A 545 -17.30 23.79 -5.49
N SER A 546 -16.77 22.64 -5.93
CA SER A 546 -17.24 21.95 -7.13
C SER A 546 -18.69 21.52 -6.97
N THR A 547 -19.52 21.81 -7.97
CA THR A 547 -20.96 21.53 -7.98
C THR A 547 -21.37 20.48 -9.00
N GLY A 548 -20.50 20.16 -9.96
CA GLY A 548 -20.74 19.12 -10.95
C GLY A 548 -19.65 19.05 -12.02
N SER A 549 -19.85 18.13 -12.96
CA SER A 549 -18.98 17.86 -14.09
C SER A 549 -19.82 17.54 -15.33
N ASP A 550 -19.34 17.92 -16.52
CA ASP A 550 -19.94 17.53 -17.81
C ASP A 550 -19.60 16.08 -18.23
N LYS A 551 -18.61 15.48 -17.59
CA LYS A 551 -18.17 14.10 -17.79
C LYS A 551 -18.27 13.28 -16.51
N GLY A 552 -18.31 11.96 -16.67
CA GLY A 552 -18.28 10.99 -15.58
C GLY A 552 -19.45 11.10 -14.60
N SER A 553 -19.30 10.43 -13.45
CA SER A 553 -20.24 10.47 -12.33
C SER A 553 -19.70 11.37 -11.23
N PHE A 554 -20.45 12.41 -10.87
CA PHE A 554 -20.07 13.34 -9.81
C PHE A 554 -20.75 12.96 -8.47
N ASP A 555 -19.93 12.55 -7.51
CA ASP A 555 -20.31 12.35 -6.12
C ASP A 555 -20.19 13.68 -5.37
N GLN A 556 -21.33 14.33 -5.19
CA GLN A 556 -21.43 15.62 -4.51
C GLN A 556 -21.07 15.54 -3.01
N ALA A 557 -21.29 14.41 -2.35
CA ALA A 557 -21.04 14.28 -0.92
C ALA A 557 -19.53 14.28 -0.60
N HIS A 558 -18.73 13.71 -1.50
CA HIS A 558 -17.28 13.59 -1.34
C HIS A 558 -16.49 14.50 -2.29
N HIS A 559 -17.17 15.36 -3.06
CA HIS A 559 -16.58 16.20 -4.11
C HIS A 559 -15.67 15.40 -5.05
N ARG A 560 -16.18 14.27 -5.54
CA ARG A 560 -15.41 13.31 -6.33
C ARG A 560 -16.03 13.16 -7.71
N LEU A 561 -15.20 13.19 -8.74
CA LEU A 561 -15.57 12.80 -10.10
C LEU A 561 -15.01 11.41 -10.39
N ILE A 562 -15.85 10.49 -10.84
CA ILE A 562 -15.47 9.14 -11.25
C ILE A 562 -15.69 9.01 -12.75
N LEU A 563 -14.64 8.63 -13.49
CA LEU A 563 -14.73 8.40 -14.94
C LEU A 563 -13.84 7.23 -15.36
N ASP A 564 -14.16 6.61 -16.49
CA ASP A 564 -13.23 5.70 -17.15
C ASP A 564 -12.30 6.51 -18.06
N LEU A 565 -11.00 6.23 -17.98
CA LEU A 565 -10.01 6.87 -18.85
C LEU A 565 -9.21 5.79 -19.61
N PRO A 566 -9.58 5.49 -20.87
CA PRO A 566 -8.94 4.44 -21.67
C PRO A 566 -7.44 4.65 -21.85
N ALA A 567 -6.71 3.58 -22.16
CA ALA A 567 -5.31 3.63 -22.55
C ALA A 567 -5.07 4.56 -23.76
N ASN A 568 -3.95 5.28 -23.76
CA ASN A 568 -3.55 6.21 -24.83
C ASN A 568 -4.64 7.22 -25.23
N SER A 569 -5.39 7.74 -24.26
CA SER A 569 -6.51 8.65 -24.50
C SER A 569 -6.35 9.97 -23.73
N ALA A 570 -7.15 10.97 -24.11
CA ALA A 570 -7.29 12.21 -23.35
C ALA A 570 -8.73 12.66 -23.33
N GLU A 571 -9.17 13.17 -22.17
CA GLU A 571 -10.50 13.74 -21.97
C GLU A 571 -10.38 15.21 -21.58
N GLU A 572 -11.28 16.02 -22.14
CA GLU A 572 -11.52 17.39 -21.70
C GLU A 572 -12.77 17.39 -20.82
N ILE A 573 -12.64 17.97 -19.62
CA ILE A 573 -13.64 17.93 -18.56
C ILE A 573 -13.84 19.35 -18.04
N THR A 574 -15.11 19.76 -17.92
CA THR A 574 -15.51 21.01 -17.30
C THR A 574 -16.09 20.74 -15.92
N ILE A 575 -15.48 21.31 -14.88
CA ILE A 575 -16.00 21.29 -13.50
C ILE A 575 -16.60 22.65 -13.18
N TRP A 576 -17.86 22.68 -12.75
CA TRP A 576 -18.50 23.92 -12.29
C TRP A 576 -18.18 24.17 -10.82
N LEU A 577 -17.92 25.43 -10.47
CA LEU A 577 -17.64 25.88 -9.11
C LEU A 577 -18.80 26.75 -8.59
N LYS A 578 -19.03 26.74 -7.28
CA LYS A 578 -19.95 27.72 -6.65
C LYS A 578 -19.40 29.13 -6.86
N PRO A 579 -20.23 30.09 -7.31
CA PRO A 579 -19.82 31.48 -7.33
C PRO A 579 -19.52 31.92 -5.90
N SER A 580 -18.37 32.56 -5.72
CA SER A 580 -18.03 33.10 -4.42
C SER A 580 -18.96 34.26 -4.07
N THR A 581 -19.62 34.17 -2.93
CA THR A 581 -20.11 35.36 -2.24
C THR A 581 -18.91 36.25 -1.92
N PRO A 582 -18.85 37.49 -2.42
CA PRO A 582 -17.81 38.43 -2.01
C PRO A 582 -17.96 38.69 -0.51
N HIS A 583 -16.87 38.53 0.25
CA HIS A 583 -16.80 39.00 1.62
C HIS A 583 -16.95 40.53 1.60
N VAL A 584 -18.02 41.03 2.20
CA VAL A 584 -18.12 42.45 2.54
C VAL A 584 -17.14 42.68 3.69
N PRO A 585 -16.18 43.62 3.55
CA PRO A 585 -15.08 43.81 4.49
C PRO A 585 -15.53 44.19 5.90
#